data_AF-A0A0C2C5P9-F1
#
_entry.id   AF-A0A0C2C5P9-F1
#
_cell.length_a   1.000
_cell.length_b   1.000
_cell.length_c   1.000
_cell.angle_alpha   90.00
_cell.angle_beta   90.00
_cell.angle_gamma   90.00
#
_symmetry.space_group_name_H-M   'P 1'
#
loop_
_entity.id
_entity.type
_entity.pdbx_description
1 polymer ?
#
loop_
_entity_poly.entity_id
_entity_poly.type
_entity_poly.pdbx_seq_one_letter_code
_entity_poly.pdbx_strand_id
1 'polypeptide(L)'
;MILISSYTANLAAFLTTQRMLTPIENADDLSSQTKIKYGTLGRGSTMSFFNESKIETYERMWKLMSSNPSLFVDSSKEGIARVKSSDYAYLMESSMLEFAVERDCELMQVGGLLDQKGYGIGLPKGKILPNPGSMS
;
A
#
# COMPACT_ATOMS: atom_id res chain seq x y z
N MET A 1 41.23 -17.80 23.15
CA MET A 1 40.13 -17.65 22.17
C MET A 1 39.29 -16.44 22.53
N ILE A 2 39.73 -15.22 22.19
CA ILE A 2 38.95 -13.99 22.45
C ILE A 2 38.75 -13.23 21.13
N LEU A 3 39.82 -13.05 20.33
CA LEU A 3 39.75 -12.39 19.03
C LEU A 3 38.80 -13.07 18.03
N ILE A 4 38.86 -14.40 17.98
CA ILE A 4 38.03 -15.23 17.09
C ILE A 4 36.55 -15.19 17.50
N SER A 5 36.26 -15.21 18.81
CA SER A 5 34.90 -15.09 19.35
C SER A 5 34.33 -13.69 19.18
N SER A 6 35.16 -12.64 19.23
CA SER A 6 34.71 -11.26 18.95
C SER A 6 34.36 -11.09 17.47
N TYR A 7 35.11 -11.70 16.55
CA TYR A 7 34.82 -11.65 15.12
C TYR A 7 33.55 -12.42 14.75
N THR A 8 33.38 -13.63 15.29
CA THR A 8 32.13 -14.39 15.11
C THR A 8 30.95 -13.72 15.81
N ALA A 9 31.15 -13.06 16.95
CA ALA A 9 30.10 -12.30 17.64
C ALA A 9 29.69 -11.03 16.88
N ASN A 10 30.63 -10.24 16.34
CA ASN A 10 30.29 -9.05 15.55
C ASN A 10 29.64 -9.43 14.21
N LEU A 11 30.11 -10.50 13.57
CA LEU A 11 29.51 -11.02 12.34
C LEU A 11 28.11 -11.59 12.62
N ALA A 12 27.92 -12.34 13.71
CA ALA A 12 26.61 -12.85 14.12
C ALA A 12 25.67 -11.72 14.55
N ALA A 13 26.18 -10.67 15.22
CA ALA A 13 25.41 -9.47 15.53
C ALA A 13 24.96 -8.79 14.23
N PHE A 14 25.85 -8.64 13.25
CA PHE A 14 25.49 -8.08 11.93
C PHE A 14 24.44 -8.93 11.19
N LEU A 15 24.63 -10.26 11.15
CA LEU A 15 23.72 -11.21 10.51
C LEU A 15 22.38 -11.34 11.23
N THR A 16 22.32 -11.11 12.55
CA THR A 16 21.06 -11.05 13.31
C THR A 16 20.42 -9.68 13.30
N THR A 17 21.17 -8.60 13.03
CA THR A 17 20.61 -7.27 12.71
C THR A 17 20.05 -7.19 11.29
N GLN A 18 20.26 -8.21 10.45
CA GLN A 18 19.46 -8.45 9.23
C GLN A 18 18.13 -9.15 9.54
N ARG A 19 17.56 -8.97 10.74
CA ARG A 19 16.12 -9.15 10.91
C ARG A 19 15.43 -8.30 9.86
N MET A 20 14.43 -8.85 9.20
CA MET A 20 13.53 -8.13 8.30
C MET A 20 12.79 -7.03 9.08
N LEU A 21 13.50 -5.97 9.45
CA LEU A 21 12.92 -4.73 9.92
C LEU A 21 12.47 -4.05 8.65
N THR A 22 11.22 -4.28 8.26
CA THR A 22 10.57 -3.36 7.33
C THR A 22 10.70 -1.98 7.97
N PRO A 23 11.39 -1.01 7.34
CA PRO A 23 11.66 0.30 7.96
C PRO A 23 10.39 1.13 8.21
N ILE A 24 9.23 0.59 7.82
CA ILE A 24 7.90 1.15 7.98
C ILE A 24 7.02 0.07 8.61
N GLU A 25 6.30 0.40 9.68
CA GLU A 25 5.26 -0.47 10.25
C GLU A 25 3.87 0.05 9.91
N ASN A 26 3.72 1.39 9.84
CA ASN A 26 2.42 2.05 9.67
C ASN A 26 2.47 3.22 8.68
N ALA A 27 1.29 3.72 8.30
CA ALA A 27 1.14 4.90 7.46
C ALA A 27 1.74 6.17 8.10
N ASP A 28 1.75 6.27 9.43
CA ASP A 28 2.39 7.35 10.15
C ASP A 28 3.90 7.39 9.89
N ASP A 29 4.58 6.25 10.00
CA ASP A 29 6.02 6.14 9.71
C ASP A 29 6.29 6.55 8.27
N LEU A 30 5.47 6.06 7.33
CA LEU A 30 5.56 6.37 5.91
C LEU A 30 5.40 7.87 5.63
N SER A 31 4.52 8.56 6.38
CA SER A 31 4.31 10.00 6.29
C SER A 31 5.43 10.84 6.90
N SER A 32 6.13 10.30 7.90
CA SER A 32 7.20 10.99 8.63
C SER A 32 8.54 10.99 7.87
N GLN A 33 8.73 10.00 7.00
CA GLN A 33 9.96 9.79 6.24
C GLN A 33 9.80 10.21 4.77
N THR A 34 10.92 10.42 4.08
CA THR A 34 10.96 10.85 2.67
C THR A 34 11.77 9.92 1.74
N LYS A 35 12.34 8.85 2.30
CA LYS A 35 13.18 7.88 1.58
C LYS A 35 12.35 6.98 0.67
N ILE A 36 11.28 6.40 1.20
CA ILE A 36 10.33 5.54 0.49
C ILE A 36 9.25 6.44 -0.09
N LYS A 37 9.12 6.40 -1.41
CA LYS A 37 8.05 7.11 -2.11
C LYS A 37 6.76 6.32 -2.00
N TYR A 38 5.62 6.98 -2.07
CA TYR A 38 4.33 6.28 -2.05
C TYR A 38 3.31 6.98 -2.92
N GLY A 39 2.31 6.21 -3.35
CA GLY A 39 1.25 6.73 -4.19
C GLY A 39 0.15 5.71 -4.45
N THR A 40 -0.87 6.17 -5.17
CA THR A 40 -2.10 5.41 -5.48
C THR A 40 -2.30 5.29 -6.98
N LEU A 41 -3.30 4.50 -7.37
CA LEU A 41 -3.81 4.54 -8.74
C LEU A 41 -4.36 5.95 -9.05
N GLY A 42 -3.96 6.49 -10.20
CA GLY A 42 -4.48 7.75 -10.72
C GLY A 42 -5.99 7.66 -10.96
N ARG A 43 -6.74 8.69 -10.54
CA ARG A 43 -8.21 8.76 -10.65
C ARG A 43 -8.95 7.61 -9.94
N GLY A 44 -8.29 6.88 -9.05
CA GLY A 44 -8.90 5.81 -8.25
C GLY A 44 -9.69 6.33 -7.04
N SER A 45 -10.55 5.49 -6.48
CA SER A 45 -11.27 5.77 -5.23
C SER A 45 -10.32 6.05 -4.06
N THR A 46 -9.20 5.34 -4.00
CA THR A 46 -8.14 5.53 -2.99
C THR A 46 -7.52 6.93 -3.08
N MET A 47 -7.34 7.47 -4.28
CA MET A 47 -6.84 8.84 -4.48
C MET A 47 -7.82 9.87 -3.89
N SER A 48 -9.11 9.73 -4.20
CA SER A 48 -10.16 10.61 -3.64
C SER A 48 -10.27 10.47 -2.13
N PHE A 49 -10.08 9.28 -1.57
CA PHE A 49 -10.06 9.06 -0.13
C PHE A 49 -8.98 9.91 0.56
N PHE A 50 -7.75 9.93 0.06
CA PHE A 50 -6.69 10.76 0.64
C PHE A 50 -6.96 12.26 0.49
N ASN A 51 -7.64 12.67 -0.57
CA ASN A 51 -8.05 14.06 -0.77
C ASN A 51 -9.16 14.52 0.19
N GLU A 52 -10.12 13.63 0.51
CA GLU A 52 -11.27 13.94 1.36
C GLU A 52 -11.03 13.64 2.85
N SER A 53 -9.95 12.92 3.17
CA SER A 53 -9.60 12.56 4.54
C SER A 53 -9.29 13.78 5.39
N LYS A 54 -9.72 13.75 6.65
CA LYS A 54 -9.46 14.78 7.69
C LYS A 54 -8.45 14.34 8.75
N ILE A 55 -7.82 13.19 8.55
CA ILE A 55 -6.80 12.67 9.47
C ILE A 55 -5.48 13.35 9.13
N GLU A 56 -4.83 13.99 10.11
CA GLU A 56 -3.61 14.78 9.88
C GLU A 56 -2.52 14.02 9.10
N THR A 57 -2.31 12.75 9.42
CA THR A 57 -1.36 11.88 8.74
C THR A 57 -1.69 11.75 7.25
N TYR A 58 -2.94 11.46 6.92
CA TYR A 58 -3.39 11.28 5.55
C TYR A 58 -3.42 12.60 4.77
N GLU A 59 -3.73 13.73 5.43
CA GLU A 59 -3.61 15.05 4.82
C GLU A 59 -2.15 15.38 4.47
N ARG A 60 -1.18 15.05 5.34
CA ARG A 60 0.25 15.21 5.04
C ARG A 60 0.67 14.34 3.86
N MET A 61 0.22 13.09 3.83
CA MET A 61 0.46 12.18 2.71
C MET A 61 -0.13 12.71 1.40
N TRP A 62 -1.36 13.23 1.45
CA TRP A 62 -2.02 13.83 0.30
C TRP A 62 -1.30 15.07 -0.22
N LYS A 63 -0.79 15.94 0.65
CA LYS A 63 0.01 17.11 0.25
C LYS A 63 1.26 16.71 -0.55
N LEU A 64 1.93 15.63 -0.14
CA LEU A 64 3.11 15.11 -0.85
C LEU A 64 2.74 14.47 -2.20
N MET A 65 1.65 13.69 -2.24
CA MET A 65 1.13 13.07 -3.46
C MET A 65 0.63 14.11 -4.47
N SER A 66 -0.14 15.09 -4.03
CA SER A 66 -0.70 16.14 -4.89
C SER A 66 0.38 17.09 -5.45
N SER A 67 1.46 17.32 -4.69
CA SER A 67 2.60 18.11 -5.17
C SER A 67 3.44 17.38 -6.23
N ASN A 68 3.39 16.04 -6.27
CA ASN A 68 4.22 15.22 -7.15
C ASN A 68 3.37 14.24 -7.97
N PRO A 69 2.85 14.65 -9.13
CA PRO A 69 1.99 13.79 -9.94
C PRO A 69 2.67 12.50 -10.43
N SER A 70 4.01 12.45 -10.46
CA SER A 70 4.79 11.26 -10.81
C SER A 70 4.74 10.13 -9.77
N LEU A 71 4.15 10.39 -8.60
CA LEU A 71 3.88 9.37 -7.57
C LEU A 71 2.65 8.54 -7.90
N PHE A 72 1.73 9.03 -8.72
CA PHE A 72 0.60 8.23 -9.17
C PHE A 72 1.02 7.24 -10.26
N VAL A 73 0.28 6.15 -10.36
CA VAL A 73 0.44 5.13 -11.41
C VAL A 73 -0.85 5.02 -12.21
N ASP A 74 -0.75 4.67 -13.48
CA ASP A 74 -1.92 4.61 -14.37
C ASP A 74 -2.61 3.24 -14.30
N SER A 75 -1.89 2.19 -13.88
CA SER A 75 -2.42 0.83 -13.74
C SER A 75 -1.91 0.12 -12.49
N SER A 76 -2.73 -0.78 -11.91
CA SER A 76 -2.32 -1.60 -10.77
C SER A 76 -1.11 -2.48 -11.09
N LYS A 77 -0.99 -2.98 -12.33
CA LYS A 77 0.18 -3.77 -12.76
C LYS A 77 1.47 -2.95 -12.76
N GLU A 78 1.38 -1.70 -13.20
CA GLU A 78 2.50 -0.75 -13.18
C GLU A 78 2.89 -0.44 -11.74
N GLY A 79 1.92 -0.20 -10.86
CA GLY A 79 2.13 -0.02 -9.42
C GLY A 79 2.92 -1.18 -8.81
N ILE A 80 2.48 -2.41 -9.05
CA ILE A 80 3.16 -3.63 -8.56
C ILE A 80 4.59 -3.73 -9.12
N ALA A 81 4.78 -3.51 -10.42
CA ALA A 81 6.11 -3.55 -11.04
C ALA A 81 7.06 -2.46 -10.48
N ARG A 82 6.51 -1.30 -10.14
CA ARG A 82 7.26 -0.19 -9.53
C ARG A 82 7.69 -0.48 -8.09
N VAL A 83 6.82 -1.13 -7.30
CA VAL A 83 7.16 -1.61 -5.96
C VAL A 83 8.32 -2.60 -6.01
N LYS A 84 8.33 -3.50 -7.01
CA LYS A 84 9.41 -4.50 -7.17
C LYS A 84 10.75 -3.91 -7.62
N SER A 85 10.72 -2.81 -8.36
CA SER A 85 11.93 -2.23 -8.98
C SER A 85 12.53 -1.05 -8.21
N SER A 86 11.79 -0.46 -7.27
CA SER A 86 12.21 0.74 -6.55
C SER A 86 11.67 0.79 -5.12
N ASP A 87 12.26 1.62 -4.27
CA ASP A 87 11.78 1.90 -2.90
C ASP A 87 10.46 2.71 -2.94
N TYR A 88 9.39 2.04 -3.35
CA TYR A 88 8.06 2.62 -3.55
C TYR A 88 6.98 1.77 -2.87
N ALA A 89 6.12 2.41 -2.08
CA ALA A 89 4.96 1.80 -1.46
C ALA A 89 3.69 2.12 -2.26
N TYR A 90 3.00 1.09 -2.73
CA TYR A 90 1.79 1.25 -3.51
C TYR A 90 0.55 1.02 -2.64
N LEU A 91 -0.30 2.06 -2.57
CA LEU A 91 -1.53 2.05 -1.79
C LEU A 91 -2.68 1.59 -2.70
N MET A 92 -3.24 0.43 -2.40
CA MET A 92 -4.35 -0.19 -3.14
C MET A 92 -5.43 -0.72 -2.19
N GLU A 93 -6.55 -1.16 -2.76
CA GLU A 93 -7.65 -1.76 -2.01
C GLU A 93 -7.28 -3.13 -1.43
N SER A 94 -7.84 -3.49 -0.27
CA SER A 94 -7.45 -4.69 0.48
C SER A 94 -7.60 -5.98 -0.32
N SER A 95 -8.71 -6.15 -1.03
CA SER A 95 -8.95 -7.31 -1.90
C SER A 95 -7.88 -7.47 -2.99
N MET A 96 -7.46 -6.36 -3.63
CA MET A 96 -6.41 -6.37 -4.64
C MET A 96 -5.04 -6.62 -4.02
N LEU A 97 -4.80 -6.08 -2.83
CA LEU A 97 -3.57 -6.27 -2.08
C LEU A 97 -3.39 -7.73 -1.68
N GLU A 98 -4.41 -8.32 -1.04
CA GLU A 98 -4.44 -9.74 -0.66
C GLU A 98 -4.22 -10.63 -1.88
N PHE A 99 -4.93 -10.36 -2.98
CA PHE A 99 -4.78 -11.09 -4.24
C PHE A 99 -3.37 -11.03 -4.83
N ALA A 100 -2.69 -9.89 -4.70
CA ALA A 100 -1.34 -9.68 -5.22
C ALA A 100 -0.28 -10.35 -4.35
N VAL A 101 -0.35 -10.16 -3.03
CA VAL A 101 0.59 -10.76 -2.05
C VAL A 101 0.46 -12.29 -2.04
N GLU A 102 -0.75 -12.83 -2.20
CA GLU A 102 -0.94 -14.29 -2.24
C GLU A 102 -0.32 -14.95 -3.47
N ARG A 103 -0.19 -14.21 -4.58
CA ARG A 103 0.44 -14.72 -5.81
C ARG A 103 1.93 -14.49 -5.87
N ASP A 104 2.43 -13.52 -5.11
CA ASP A 104 3.75 -12.96 -5.30
C ASP A 104 4.45 -12.75 -3.96
N CYS A 105 5.28 -13.73 -3.60
CA CYS A 105 5.98 -13.75 -2.31
C CYS A 105 7.03 -12.63 -2.15
N GLU A 106 7.36 -11.89 -3.21
CA GLU A 106 8.23 -10.71 -3.13
C GLU A 106 7.48 -9.47 -2.59
N LEU A 107 6.15 -9.53 -2.58
CA LEU A 107 5.31 -8.47 -2.04
C LEU A 107 4.99 -8.76 -0.57
N MET A 108 4.91 -7.70 0.21
CA MET A 108 4.50 -7.77 1.61
C MET A 108 3.48 -6.67 1.89
N GLN A 109 2.43 -7.03 2.62
CA GLN A 109 1.51 -6.05 3.19
C GLN A 109 2.14 -5.42 4.43
N VAL A 110 2.11 -4.09 4.49
CA VAL A 110 2.56 -3.31 5.65
C VAL A 110 1.37 -2.53 6.22
N GLY A 111 1.19 -2.58 7.53
CA GLY A 111 0.09 -1.92 8.22
C GLY A 111 -1.26 -2.63 8.06
N GLY A 112 -2.30 -2.00 8.61
CA GLY A 112 -3.69 -2.47 8.56
C GLY A 112 -4.54 -1.82 7.47
N LEU A 113 -5.84 -2.06 7.54
CA LEU A 113 -6.83 -1.40 6.70
C LEU A 113 -6.89 0.10 7.03
N LEU A 114 -6.71 0.95 6.03
CA LEU A 114 -6.80 2.41 6.19
C LEU A 114 -8.27 2.90 6.19
N ASP A 115 -9.16 2.11 5.60
CA ASP A 115 -10.59 2.38 5.48
C ASP A 115 -11.36 1.07 5.27
N GLN A 116 -12.66 1.08 5.58
CA GLN A 116 -13.57 -0.02 5.29
C GLN A 116 -14.47 0.38 4.12
N LYS A 117 -14.10 -0.07 2.91
CA LYS A 117 -14.89 0.11 1.69
C LYS A 117 -15.56 -1.21 1.28
N GLY A 118 -16.68 -1.10 0.58
CA GLY A 118 -17.42 -2.24 0.03
C GLY A 118 -17.75 -2.01 -1.44
N TYR A 119 -17.75 -3.09 -2.23
CA TYR A 119 -18.11 -3.04 -3.65
C TYR A 119 -19.62 -3.02 -3.83
N GLY A 120 -20.11 -2.07 -4.63
CA GLY A 120 -21.51 -1.93 -5.00
C GLY A 120 -21.71 -1.96 -6.52
N ILE A 121 -22.84 -2.51 -6.97
CA ILE A 121 -23.22 -2.48 -8.39
C ILE A 121 -24.00 -1.19 -8.65
N GLY A 122 -23.41 -0.27 -9.41
CA GLY A 122 -24.06 0.99 -9.79
C GLY A 122 -25.05 0.78 -10.93
N LEU A 123 -26.33 1.01 -10.67
CA LEU A 123 -27.38 1.04 -11.70
C LEU A 123 -27.65 2.47 -12.17
N PRO A 124 -28.05 2.68 -13.44
CA PRO A 124 -28.51 3.99 -13.88
C PRO A 124 -29.70 4.44 -13.03
N LYS A 125 -29.64 5.69 -12.54
CA LYS A 125 -30.67 6.29 -11.69
C LYS A 125 -32.03 6.17 -12.35
N GLY A 126 -32.98 5.51 -11.68
CA GLY A 126 -34.36 5.33 -12.15
C GLY A 126 -34.67 3.99 -12.82
N LYS A 127 -33.70 3.08 -12.96
CA LYS A 127 -33.99 1.70 -13.42
C LYS A 127 -34.23 0.78 -12.22
N ILE A 128 -35.46 0.30 -12.07
CA ILE A 128 -35.81 -0.78 -11.15
C ILE A 128 -35.36 -2.09 -11.83
N LEU A 129 -34.53 -2.89 -11.16
CA LEU A 129 -34.26 -4.26 -11.62
C LEU A 129 -35.57 -5.06 -11.57
N PRO A 130 -35.94 -5.78 -12.64
CA PRO A 130 -36.98 -6.79 -12.53
C PRO A 130 -36.59 -7.75 -11.40
N ASN A 131 -37.51 -8.01 -10.47
CA ASN A 131 -37.27 -8.97 -9.40
C ASN A 131 -36.82 -10.30 -10.03
N PRO A 132 -35.76 -10.96 -9.53
CA PRO A 132 -35.29 -12.25 -10.05
C PRO A 132 -36.27 -13.42 -9.79
N GLY A 133 -37.54 -13.15 -9.48
CA GLY A 133 -38.59 -14.13 -9.17
C GLY A 133 -39.73 -14.23 -10.19
N SER A 134 -39.66 -13.56 -11.34
CA SER A 134 -40.67 -13.67 -12.41
C SER A 134 -40.09 -14.30 -13.67
N MET A 135 -39.73 -15.58 -13.58
CA MET A 135 -39.70 -16.48 -14.73
C MET A 135 -40.74 -17.56 -14.46
N SER A 136 -41.97 -17.28 -14.89
CA SER A 136 -43.06 -18.24 -15.05
C SER A 136 -42.98 -18.89 -16.43
#